data_AF-A0A841UQL5-F1
#
_entry.id   AF-A0A841UQL5-F1
#
_cell.length_a   1.000
_cell.length_b   1.000
_cell.length_c   1.000
_cell.angle_alpha   90.00
_cell.angle_beta   90.00
_cell.angle_gamma   90.00
#
_symmetry.space_group_name_H-M   'P 1'
#
loop_
_entity.id
_entity.type
_entity.pdbx_description
1 polymer ?
#
loop_
_entity_poly.entity_id
_entity_poly.type
_entity_poly.pdbx_seq_one_letter_code
_entity_poly.pdbx_strand_id
1 'polypeptide(L)' 'MNDDNITRLRLDPENVSHGKTDWEKVEAMTEEEIDKAAEADSDCLPLSQQELNEFHRTSITDADLVVRSLSSC' A
#
# COMPACT_ATOMS: atom_id res chain seq x y z
N MET A 1 -6.25 21.52 21.73
CA MET A 1 -6.13 21.92 20.31
C MET A 1 -7.38 22.70 19.96
N ASN A 2 -7.26 23.89 19.34
CA ASN A 2 -8.43 24.65 18.87
C ASN A 2 -8.81 24.16 17.48
N ASP A 3 -10.10 23.90 17.27
CA ASP A 3 -10.66 23.38 16.03
C ASP A 3 -10.61 24.38 14.85
N ASP A 4 -10.34 25.65 15.15
CA ASP A 4 -10.27 26.76 14.20
C ASP A 4 -9.05 26.69 13.26
N ASN A 5 -8.07 25.82 13.55
CA ASN A 5 -6.84 25.68 12.76
C ASN A 5 -6.89 24.53 11.73
N ILE A 6 -8.05 23.87 11.55
CA ILE A 6 -8.16 22.70 10.66
C ILE A 6 -8.74 23.11 9.30
N THR A 7 -7.88 23.15 8.28
CA THR A 7 -8.31 23.29 6.89
C THR A 7 -8.92 21.97 6.39
N ARG A 8 -10.25 21.95 6.21
CA ARG A 8 -10.96 20.79 5.66
C ARG A 8 -11.02 20.91 4.14
N LEU A 9 -10.35 20.01 3.43
CA LEU A 9 -10.37 19.93 1.98
C LEU A 9 -11.44 18.92 1.52
N ARG A 10 -12.15 19.26 0.45
CA ARG A 10 -13.00 18.33 -0.31
C ARG A 10 -12.44 18.23 -1.72
N LEU A 11 -12.18 17.01 -2.17
CA LEU A 11 -11.73 16.78 -3.54
C LEU A 11 -12.90 17.04 -4.50
N ASP A 12 -12.59 17.71 -5.60
CA ASP A 12 -13.55 17.97 -6.66
C ASP A 12 -13.72 16.69 -7.50
N PRO A 13 -14.92 16.08 -7.54
CA PRO A 13 -15.16 14.88 -8.32
C PRO A 13 -15.13 15.11 -9.83
N GLU A 14 -15.32 16.35 -10.31
CA GLU A 14 -15.25 16.68 -11.74
C GLU A 14 -13.82 16.98 -12.21
N ASN A 15 -12.91 17.24 -11.27
CA ASN A 15 -11.50 17.53 -11.52
C ASN A 15 -10.60 16.64 -10.66
N VAL A 16 -10.71 15.33 -10.91
CA VAL A 16 -9.87 14.34 -10.25
C VAL A 16 -8.42 14.56 -10.67
N SER A 17 -7.54 14.79 -9.71
CA SER A 17 -6.11 14.87 -10.01
C SER A 17 -5.62 13.49 -10.45
N HIS A 18 -5.28 13.35 -11.72
CA HIS A 18 -4.54 12.18 -12.18
C HIS A 18 -3.10 12.33 -11.70
N GLY A 19 -2.62 11.34 -10.95
CA GLY A 19 -1.22 11.29 -10.53
C GLY A 19 -0.29 11.33 -11.75
N LYS A 20 0.98 11.67 -11.53
CA LYS A 20 1.98 11.69 -12.61
C LYS A 20 2.44 10.28 -13.04
N THR A 21 1.94 9.26 -12.37
CA THR A 21 2.30 7.87 -12.60
C THR A 21 1.69 7.38 -13.90
N ASP A 22 2.54 6.88 -14.79
CA ASP A 22 2.14 6.19 -16.02
C ASP A 22 1.75 4.75 -15.69
N TRP A 23 0.45 4.52 -15.49
CA TRP A 23 -0.07 3.21 -15.10
C TRP A 23 0.00 2.17 -16.21
N GLU A 24 -0.09 2.58 -17.48
CA GLU A 24 0.04 1.67 -18.62
C GLU A 24 1.46 1.09 -18.69
N LYS A 25 2.47 1.94 -18.46
CA LYS A 25 3.86 1.50 -18.36
C LYS A 25 4.07 0.55 -17.18
N VAL A 26 3.45 0.83 -16.03
CA VAL A 26 3.58 -0.03 -14.85
C VAL A 26 2.98 -1.41 -15.09
N GLU A 27 1.80 -1.48 -15.73
CA GLU A 27 1.13 -2.74 -16.04
C GLU A 27 1.89 -3.59 -17.07
N ALA A 28 2.66 -2.96 -17.97
CA ALA A 28 3.44 -3.64 -19.00
C ALA A 28 4.80 -4.19 -18.53
N MET A 29 5.27 -3.85 -17.32
CA MET A 29 6.59 -4.28 -16.85
C MET A 29 6.65 -5.79 -16.57
N THR A 30 7.76 -6.43 -16.95
CA THR A 30 8.03 -7.82 -16.57
C THR A 30 8.52 -7.91 -15.13
N GLU A 31 8.45 -9.11 -14.53
CA GLU A 31 8.93 -9.34 -13.17
C GLU A 31 10.41 -8.94 -13.00
N GLU A 32 11.24 -9.26 -14.01
CA GLU A 32 12.66 -8.90 -13.97
C GLU A 32 12.91 -7.39 -14.08
N GLU A 33 11.99 -6.64 -14.71
CA GLU A 33 12.06 -5.18 -14.76
C GLU A 33 11.59 -4.56 -13.45
N ILE A 34 10.59 -5.15 -12.82
CA ILE A 34 10.12 -4.77 -11.48
C ILE A 34 11.24 -4.96 -10.46
N ASP A 35 11.89 -6.13 -10.45
CA ASP A 35 13.00 -6.42 -9.53
C ASP A 35 14.14 -5.40 -9.68
N LYS A 36 14.54 -5.12 -10.93
CA LYS A 36 15.58 -4.11 -11.19
C LYS A 36 15.16 -2.71 -10.77
N ALA A 37 13.91 -2.34 -10.96
CA ALA A 37 13.40 -1.05 -10.53
C ALA A 37 13.41 -0.93 -9.00
N ALA A 38 13.03 -1.99 -8.29
CA ALA A 38 13.09 -2.04 -6.83
C ALA A 38 14.53 -1.98 -6.30
N GLU A 39 15.48 -2.71 -6.92
CA GLU A 39 16.90 -2.65 -6.55
C GLU A 39 17.54 -1.27 -6.82
N ALA A 40 17.06 -0.56 -7.85
CA ALA A 40 17.54 0.78 -8.16
C ALA A 40 17.05 1.83 -7.15
N ASP A 41 15.97 1.54 -6.42
CA ASP A 41 15.44 2.43 -5.40
C ASP A 41 16.11 2.22 -4.04
N SER A 42 17.06 3.09 -3.71
CA SER A 42 17.83 3.00 -2.48
C SER A 42 17.01 3.17 -1.20
N ASP A 43 15.82 3.79 -1.28
CA ASP A 43 14.96 4.01 -0.11
C ASP A 43 14.00 2.84 0.17
N CYS A 44 13.82 1.95 -0.81
CA CYS A 44 12.86 0.85 -0.79
C CYS A 44 13.46 -0.46 -1.31
N LEU A 45 14.69 -0.75 -0.89
CA LEU A 45 15.37 -1.97 -1.30
C LEU A 45 14.59 -3.23 -0.88
N PRO A 46 14.51 -4.25 -1.76
CA PRO A 46 13.87 -5.51 -1.41
C PRO A 46 14.66 -6.23 -0.32
N LEU A 47 13.92 -6.91 0.58
CA LEU A 47 14.52 -7.74 1.61
C LEU A 47 15.24 -8.95 1.00
N SER A 48 16.31 -9.39 1.65
CA SER A 48 16.98 -10.63 1.26
C SER A 48 16.06 -11.83 1.47
N GLN A 49 16.32 -12.91 0.73
CA GLN A 49 15.55 -14.15 0.89
C GLN A 49 15.61 -14.70 2.33
N GLN A 50 16.71 -14.48 3.05
CA GLN A 50 16.84 -14.90 4.43
C GLN A 50 15.88 -14.14 5.34
N GLU A 51 15.82 -12.81 5.21
CA GLU A 51 14.90 -11.96 5.97
C GLU A 51 13.45 -12.29 5.64
N LEU A 52 13.13 -12.52 4.36
CA LEU A 52 11.80 -12.93 3.93
C LEU A 52 11.36 -14.27 4.55
N ASN A 53 12.28 -15.22 4.73
CA ASN A 53 11.99 -16.51 5.34
C ASN A 53 11.68 -16.42 6.84
N GLU A 54 12.00 -15.32 7.51
CA GLU A 54 11.65 -15.08 8.91
C GLU A 54 10.17 -14.70 9.06
N PHE A 55 9.53 -14.23 7.98
CA PHE A 55 8.10 -13.91 7.98
C PHE A 55 7.27 -15.21 7.97
N HIS A 56 6.34 -15.30 8.90
CA HIS A 56 5.35 -16.36 8.94
C HIS A 56 4.01 -15.79 8.48
N ARG A 57 3.34 -16.53 7.58
CA ARG A 57 2.00 -16.17 7.14
C ARG A 57 1.05 -16.33 8.32
N THR A 58 0.45 -15.23 8.79
CA THR A 58 -0.62 -15.31 9.77
C THR A 58 -1.85 -15.87 9.05
N SER A 59 -2.21 -17.12 9.35
CA SER A 59 -3.51 -17.64 8.93
C SER A 59 -4.58 -16.87 9.72
N ILE A 60 -5.38 -16.07 9.02
CA ILE A 60 -6.62 -15.55 9.62
C ILE A 60 -7.47 -16.79 9.90
N THR A 61 -7.74 -17.07 11.16
CA THR A 61 -8.64 -18.13 11.54
C THR A 61 -10.08 -17.63 11.48
N ASP A 62 -11.07 -18.52 11.32
CA ASP A 62 -12.49 -18.12 11.37
C ASP A 62 -12.84 -17.36 12.67
N ALA A 63 -12.10 -17.61 13.76
CA ALA A 63 -12.24 -16.88 15.01
C ALA A 63 -11.84 -15.39 14.90
N ASP A 64 -10.82 -15.06 14.08
CA ASP A 64 -10.37 -13.68 13.86
C ASP A 64 -11.36 -12.87 13.01
N LEU A 65 -12.11 -13.54 12.13
CA LEU A 65 -13.19 -12.93 11.35
C LEU A 65 -14.40 -12.58 12.22
N VAL A 66 -14.70 -13.40 13.25
CA VAL A 66 -15.81 -13.16 14.19
C VAL A 66 -15.55 -11.96 15.10
N VAL A 67 -14.31 -11.77 15.58
CA VAL A 67 -13.97 -10.62 16.45
C VAL A 67 -14.15 -9.27 15.74
N ARG A 68 -13.87 -9.20 14.43
CA ARG A 68 -14.08 -7.99 13.62
C ARG A 68 -15.56 -7.67 13.39
N SER A 69 -16.42 -8.69 13.34
CA SER A 69 -17.88 -8.49 13.24
C SER A 69 -18.51 -7.98 14.54
N LEU A 70 -17.92 -8.30 15.70
CA LEU A 70 -18.46 -7.95 17.01
C LEU A 70 -17.93 -6.61 17.55
N SER A 71 -16.85 -6.07 16.96
CA SER A 71 -16.28 -4.76 17.32
C SER A 71 -16.86 -3.60 16.51
N SER A 72 -17.90 -3.84 15.70
CA SER A 72 -18.61 -2.84 14.89
C SER A 72 -20.01 -2.49 15.44
N CYS A 73 -20.23 -2.69 16.73
CA CYS A 73 -21.46 -2.28 17.43
C CYS A 73 -21.21 -0.99 18.24
#